data_AF-A0A3A8PPV0-F1
#
_entry.id   AF-A0A3A8PPV0-F1
#
_cell.length_a   1.000
_cell.length_b   1.000
_cell.length_c   1.000
_cell.angle_alpha   90.00
_cell.angle_beta   90.00
_cell.angle_gamma   90.00
#
_symmetry.space_group_name_H-M   'P 1'
#
loop_
_entity.id
_entity.type
_entity.pdbx_description
1 polymer ?
#
loop_
_entity_poly.entity_id
_entity_poly.type
_entity_poly.pdbx_seq_one_letter_code
_entity_poly.pdbx_strand_id
1 'polypeptide(L)'
;MRLHRAVVLLLLPLWVGCATARVIGLETDKGEAITFTPRAGEADPVELDGDEFKEAVASVAREVRPPFHPQATAGELFDIDARWGAYLFDARTRRMTSLGPGEHLEGQPAETDAELTRAYLRWCERTGRKGDCLRLLVDGPTLNGDGRYALAMALAHGAVLEEMLEAFKDMADPHAMVAAAVWTGTMYMVLWAVPEPVSKGLAAVMTATLIVYLGVDTFWGLIAGFRRLVEESDRARTFDELRGAGERYGKVMGRNSARAFAMLATVAIGNTAAGFAGKVPTLPGSAQASVQAGSQAGIVLSAVGEVQAVAVTGEVITMTLATGAISKTARGMGGAAVGPMDAKGHDHHIATDKWWDSDKRGGPWSPLFQKVFDKAGMSLNDPANIVNVKAHKGPHPQEYHQRILNRLTAATEDCRSMRQCQEALTAELKKLATQISTPGTELHKLVTRTQ
;
A
#
# COMPACT_ATOMS: atom_id res chain seq x y z
N MET A 1 -9.75 -34.10 -33.27
CA MET A 1 -8.58 -33.40 -32.67
C MET A 1 -8.42 -31.91 -33.05
N ARG A 2 -9.30 -31.30 -33.86
CA ARG A 2 -9.20 -29.85 -34.19
C ARG A 2 -10.13 -28.93 -33.38
N LEU A 3 -11.21 -29.46 -32.79
CA LEU A 3 -12.15 -28.66 -31.97
C LEU A 3 -11.60 -28.34 -30.57
N HIS A 4 -10.88 -29.25 -29.93
CA HIS A 4 -10.33 -29.02 -28.58
C HIS A 4 -9.16 -28.02 -28.55
N ARG A 5 -8.44 -27.84 -29.66
CA ARG A 5 -7.37 -26.83 -29.76
C ARG A 5 -7.92 -25.41 -29.93
N ALA A 6 -9.08 -25.24 -30.56
CA ALA A 6 -9.72 -23.94 -30.73
C ALA A 6 -10.34 -23.42 -29.43
N VAL A 7 -10.91 -24.30 -28.59
CA VAL A 7 -11.49 -23.92 -27.29
C VAL A 7 -10.42 -23.52 -26.27
N VAL A 8 -9.24 -24.14 -26.31
CA VAL A 8 -8.12 -23.77 -25.42
C VAL A 8 -7.50 -22.41 -25.81
N LEU A 9 -7.51 -22.04 -27.09
CA LEU A 9 -7.03 -20.72 -27.56
C LEU A 9 -8.02 -19.58 -27.32
N LEU A 10 -9.32 -19.88 -27.19
CA LEU A 10 -10.37 -18.89 -26.87
C LEU A 10 -10.52 -18.60 -25.37
N LEU A 11 -9.91 -19.40 -24.49
CA LEU A 11 -9.90 -19.21 -23.03
C LEU A 11 -8.63 -18.52 -22.51
N LEU A 12 -7.62 -18.32 -23.36
CA LEU A 12 -6.37 -17.62 -23.02
C LEU A 12 -6.51 -16.10 -22.73
N PRO A 13 -7.44 -15.33 -23.31
CA PRO A 13 -7.57 -13.91 -22.94
C PRO A 13 -8.37 -13.67 -21.65
N LEU A 14 -8.97 -14.70 -21.05
CA LEU A 14 -9.67 -14.61 -19.75
C LEU A 14 -8.73 -14.67 -18.54
N TRP A 15 -7.42 -14.82 -18.77
CA TRP A 15 -6.38 -14.90 -17.73
C TRP A 15 -5.45 -13.68 -17.70
N VAL A 16 -5.80 -12.60 -18.39
CA VAL A 16 -5.21 -11.28 -18.12
C VAL A 16 -6.20 -10.53 -17.25
N GLY A 17 -6.11 -10.75 -15.94
CA GLY A 17 -6.86 -9.94 -14.99
C GLY A 17 -6.54 -8.47 -15.26
N CYS A 18 -7.58 -7.65 -15.42
CA CYS A 18 -7.43 -6.20 -15.42
C CYS A 18 -6.83 -5.82 -14.05
N ALA A 19 -5.52 -5.62 -13.99
CA ALA A 19 -4.89 -4.98 -12.85
C ALA A 19 -5.33 -3.52 -12.89
N THR A 20 -6.34 -3.18 -12.11
CA THR A 20 -6.68 -1.80 -11.81
C THR A 20 -5.46 -1.16 -11.15
N ALA A 21 -5.05 0.00 -11.68
CA ALA A 21 -3.83 0.65 -11.24
C ALA A 21 -4.02 1.16 -9.80
N ARG A 22 -3.13 0.75 -8.90
CA ARG A 22 -3.11 1.24 -7.51
C ARG A 22 -2.87 2.74 -7.52
N VAL A 23 -3.51 3.47 -6.62
CA VAL A 23 -3.39 4.94 -6.58
C VAL A 23 -2.93 5.36 -5.19
N ILE A 24 -1.98 6.29 -5.12
CA ILE A 24 -1.59 7.00 -3.90
C ILE A 24 -2.20 8.39 -3.95
N GLY A 25 -3.06 8.72 -2.99
CA GLY A 25 -3.52 10.07 -2.72
C GLY A 25 -2.67 10.71 -1.63
N LEU A 26 -2.15 11.90 -1.87
CA LEU A 26 -1.50 12.74 -0.87
C LEU A 26 -2.44 13.90 -0.56
N GLU A 27 -2.87 14.03 0.68
CA GLU A 27 -3.83 15.06 1.09
C GLU A 27 -3.24 15.89 2.24
N THR A 28 -3.58 17.17 2.31
CA THR A 28 -3.31 18.00 3.50
C THR A 28 -4.60 18.32 4.23
N ASP A 29 -4.46 18.71 5.50
CA ASP A 29 -5.51 19.29 6.34
C ASP A 29 -6.19 20.53 5.73
N LYS A 30 -5.58 21.15 4.71
CA LYS A 30 -6.12 22.31 3.97
C LYS A 30 -6.83 21.95 2.67
N GLY A 31 -6.98 20.66 2.36
CA GLY A 31 -7.69 20.18 1.17
C GLY A 31 -6.88 20.19 -0.12
N GLU A 32 -5.57 20.46 -0.06
CA GLU A 32 -4.66 20.21 -1.19
C GLU A 32 -4.49 18.70 -1.34
N ALA A 33 -4.81 18.17 -2.52
CA ALA A 33 -4.72 16.74 -2.82
C ALA A 33 -3.94 16.52 -4.12
N ILE A 34 -2.96 15.61 -4.11
CA ILE A 34 -2.25 15.15 -5.30
C ILE A 34 -2.40 13.64 -5.40
N THR A 35 -2.72 13.12 -6.59
CA THR A 35 -2.78 11.68 -6.82
C THR A 35 -1.60 11.22 -7.67
N PHE A 36 -1.05 10.08 -7.31
CA PHE A 36 0.06 9.42 -7.97
C PHE A 36 -0.38 8.02 -8.36
N THR A 37 -0.15 7.67 -9.61
CA THR A 37 -0.31 6.28 -10.07
C THR A 37 1.09 5.69 -10.15
N PRO A 38 1.45 4.72 -9.29
CA PRO A 38 2.74 4.05 -9.37
C PRO A 38 2.85 3.34 -10.71
N ARG A 39 3.99 3.43 -11.38
CA ARG A 39 4.22 2.69 -12.62
C ARG A 39 4.51 1.23 -12.25
N ALA A 40 3.68 0.33 -12.77
CA ALA A 40 3.83 -1.10 -12.54
C ALA A 40 5.20 -1.58 -13.05
N GLY A 41 5.96 -2.26 -12.19
CA GLY A 41 7.23 -2.91 -12.52
C GLY A 41 8.48 -2.02 -12.58
N GLU A 42 8.42 -0.75 -12.13
CA GLU A 42 9.56 0.18 -12.20
C GLU A 42 10.47 0.25 -10.95
N ALA A 43 10.12 -0.34 -9.80
CA ALA A 43 11.12 -0.54 -8.74
C ALA A 43 10.90 -1.81 -7.94
N ASP A 44 11.99 -2.54 -7.81
CA ASP A 44 12.15 -3.60 -6.84
C ASP A 44 12.36 -2.99 -5.44
N PRO A 45 12.02 -3.72 -4.37
CA PRO A 45 12.38 -3.33 -3.01
C PRO A 45 13.85 -2.97 -2.91
N VAL A 46 14.17 -1.92 -2.16
CA VAL A 46 15.54 -1.48 -1.88
C VAL A 46 16.35 -2.68 -1.42
N GLU A 47 17.46 -2.93 -2.13
CA GLU A 47 18.34 -4.04 -1.82
C GLU A 47 19.12 -3.71 -0.56
N LEU A 48 18.93 -4.52 0.49
CA LEU A 48 19.62 -4.37 1.75
C LEU A 48 20.62 -5.51 1.88
N ASP A 49 21.90 -5.18 1.88
CA ASP A 49 22.95 -6.16 2.16
C ASP A 49 22.80 -6.74 3.57
N GLY A 50 23.20 -8.00 3.74
CA GLY A 50 23.05 -8.69 5.01
C GLY A 50 23.89 -8.10 6.14
N ASP A 51 25.10 -7.66 5.84
CA ASP A 51 26.00 -7.10 6.86
C ASP A 51 25.59 -5.66 7.20
N GLU A 52 25.20 -4.85 6.20
CA GLU A 52 24.65 -3.51 6.43
C GLU A 52 23.36 -3.56 7.26
N PHE A 53 22.47 -4.53 6.98
CA PHE A 53 21.26 -4.75 7.79
C PHE A 53 21.61 -5.08 9.24
N LYS A 54 22.51 -6.06 9.46
CA LYS A 54 22.93 -6.48 10.81
C LYS A 54 23.55 -5.34 11.60
N GLU A 55 24.42 -4.53 10.98
CA GLU A 55 25.04 -3.38 11.61
C GLU A 55 23.98 -2.33 12.01
N ALA A 56 23.04 -2.03 11.11
CA ALA A 56 22.00 -1.05 11.37
C ALA A 56 21.09 -1.46 12.54
N VAL A 57 20.60 -2.70 12.56
CA VAL A 57 19.74 -3.16 13.66
C VAL A 57 20.52 -3.26 14.96
N ALA A 58 21.78 -3.69 14.94
CA ALA A 58 22.63 -3.74 16.13
C ALA A 58 22.87 -2.33 16.71
N SER A 59 23.10 -1.33 15.86
CA SER A 59 23.26 0.06 16.29
C SER A 59 22.01 0.60 16.97
N VAL A 60 20.83 0.36 16.37
CA VAL A 60 19.54 0.78 16.94
C VAL A 60 19.28 0.06 18.26
N ALA A 61 19.52 -1.24 18.33
CA ALA A 61 19.27 -2.06 19.51
C ALA A 61 20.08 -1.62 20.74
N ARG A 62 21.27 -1.02 20.54
CA ARG A 62 22.09 -0.49 21.64
C ARG A 62 21.46 0.71 22.35
N GLU A 63 20.58 1.44 21.66
CA GLU A 63 19.89 2.61 22.20
C GLU A 63 18.57 2.24 22.89
N VAL A 64 18.13 1.00 22.75
CA VAL A 64 16.81 0.52 23.19
C VAL A 64 16.94 -0.46 24.34
N ARG A 65 16.05 -0.35 25.32
CA ARG A 65 15.87 -1.37 26.35
C ARG A 65 14.75 -2.32 25.91
N PRO A 66 15.03 -3.62 25.69
CA PRO A 66 13.99 -4.57 25.32
C PRO A 66 12.89 -4.62 26.40
N PRO A 67 11.60 -4.47 26.04
CA PRO A 67 10.50 -4.55 26.98
C PRO A 67 10.34 -5.96 27.56
N PHE A 68 9.86 -6.05 28.80
CA PHE A 68 9.55 -7.34 29.42
C PHE A 68 8.27 -7.96 28.83
N HIS A 69 7.25 -7.14 28.55
CA HIS A 69 5.98 -7.48 27.90
C HIS A 69 5.94 -6.92 26.46
N PRO A 70 6.65 -7.52 25.49
CA PRO A 70 6.78 -6.95 24.15
C PRO A 70 5.44 -6.83 23.40
N GLN A 71 4.49 -7.75 23.62
CA GLN A 71 3.14 -7.64 23.04
C GLN A 71 2.42 -6.37 23.49
N ALA A 72 2.28 -6.17 24.80
CA ALA A 72 1.60 -5.00 25.36
C ALA A 72 2.30 -3.69 24.96
N THR A 73 3.63 -3.65 25.06
CA THR A 73 4.41 -2.47 24.66
C THR A 73 4.25 -2.15 23.17
N ALA A 74 4.21 -3.16 22.30
CA ALA A 74 3.98 -2.94 20.87
C ALA A 74 2.53 -2.49 20.57
N GLY A 75 1.54 -2.97 21.33
CA GLY A 75 0.16 -2.51 21.22
C GLY A 75 0.02 -1.03 21.60
N GLU A 76 0.61 -0.63 22.72
CA GLU A 76 0.66 0.78 23.17
C GLU A 76 1.35 1.69 22.15
N LEU A 77 2.43 1.21 21.54
CA LEU A 77 3.21 1.95 20.55
C LEU A 77 2.38 2.39 19.32
N PHE A 78 1.33 1.62 18.99
CA PHE A 78 0.49 1.85 17.81
C PHE A 78 -0.97 2.21 18.15
N ASP A 79 -1.26 2.56 19.40
CA ASP A 79 -2.62 2.83 19.88
C ASP A 79 -3.61 1.69 19.54
N ILE A 80 -3.13 0.45 19.59
CA ILE A 80 -3.97 -0.74 19.39
C ILE A 80 -4.62 -1.05 20.73
N ASP A 81 -5.88 -0.62 20.89
CA ASP A 81 -6.73 -1.11 21.96
C ASP A 81 -6.69 -2.65 21.99
N ALA A 82 -6.85 -3.24 23.17
CA ALA A 82 -7.03 -4.68 23.36
C ALA A 82 -8.37 -5.20 22.77
N ARG A 83 -8.72 -4.79 21.55
CA ARG A 83 -9.84 -5.30 20.73
C ARG A 83 -9.73 -6.80 20.45
N TRP A 84 -8.56 -7.38 20.66
CA TRP A 84 -8.26 -8.81 20.59
C TRP A 84 -8.15 -9.44 21.98
N GLY A 85 -8.61 -8.74 23.01
CA GLY A 85 -8.72 -9.24 24.37
C GLY A 85 -9.78 -10.34 24.47
N ALA A 86 -9.57 -11.28 25.38
CA ALA A 86 -10.61 -12.22 25.73
C ALA A 86 -11.79 -11.43 26.33
N TYR A 87 -13.01 -11.75 25.89
CA TYR A 87 -14.22 -11.14 26.43
C TYR A 87 -14.91 -12.14 27.36
N LEU A 88 -15.23 -11.71 28.57
CA LEU A 88 -16.12 -12.49 29.43
C LEU A 88 -17.56 -12.24 28.99
N PHE A 89 -18.22 -13.30 28.51
CA PHE A 89 -19.64 -13.26 28.21
C PHE A 89 -20.44 -13.78 29.41
N ASP A 90 -21.15 -12.89 30.10
CA ASP A 90 -22.10 -13.27 31.13
C ASP A 90 -23.44 -13.67 30.47
N ALA A 91 -23.71 -14.98 30.44
CA ALA A 91 -24.92 -15.53 29.83
C ALA A 91 -26.23 -15.09 30.54
N ARG A 92 -26.19 -14.69 31.81
CA ARG A 92 -27.37 -14.25 32.57
C ARG A 92 -27.71 -12.79 32.29
N THR A 93 -26.70 -11.93 32.26
CA THR A 93 -26.90 -10.49 32.02
C THR A 93 -26.77 -10.10 30.55
N ARG A 94 -26.34 -11.04 29.69
CA ARG A 94 -26.00 -10.81 28.27
C ARG A 94 -25.00 -9.67 28.08
N ARG A 95 -24.15 -9.44 29.09
CA ARG A 95 -23.11 -8.42 29.03
C ARG A 95 -21.80 -9.05 28.60
N MET A 96 -21.11 -8.34 27.73
CA MET A 96 -19.74 -8.64 27.34
C MET A 96 -18.83 -7.67 28.08
N THR A 97 -17.92 -8.21 28.90
CA THR A 97 -16.94 -7.42 29.65
C THR A 97 -15.57 -7.71 29.04
N SER A 98 -14.84 -6.65 28.67
CA SER A 98 -13.45 -6.80 28.25
C SER A 98 -12.62 -7.29 29.42
N LEU A 99 -11.85 -8.36 29.25
CA LEU A 99 -10.83 -8.73 30.23
C LEU A 99 -9.67 -7.74 30.11
N GLY A 100 -9.16 -7.28 31.25
CA GLY A 100 -7.98 -6.43 31.32
C GLY A 100 -6.70 -7.17 30.91
N PRO A 101 -5.59 -6.47 30.66
CA PRO A 101 -4.28 -7.10 30.46
C PRO A 101 -3.95 -8.04 31.63
N GLY A 102 -3.77 -9.34 31.34
CA GLY A 102 -3.46 -10.37 32.34
C GLY A 102 -4.68 -11.02 33.03
N GLU A 103 -5.92 -10.63 32.70
CA GLU A 103 -7.12 -11.35 33.12
C GLU A 103 -7.45 -12.48 32.11
N HIS A 104 -7.63 -13.70 32.60
CA HIS A 104 -7.91 -14.88 31.77
C HIS A 104 -9.22 -15.56 32.16
N LEU A 105 -9.88 -16.18 31.18
CA LEU A 105 -10.97 -17.10 31.45
C LEU A 105 -10.42 -18.30 32.21
N GLU A 106 -10.84 -18.49 33.47
CA GLU A 106 -10.52 -19.69 34.22
C GLU A 106 -11.11 -20.92 33.52
N GLY A 107 -10.24 -21.73 32.93
CA GLY A 107 -10.58 -22.96 32.22
C GLY A 107 -9.31 -23.74 31.86
N GLN A 108 -9.40 -25.07 31.75
CA GLN A 108 -8.28 -25.83 31.21
C GLN A 108 -8.05 -25.39 29.76
N PRO A 109 -6.81 -25.04 29.37
CA PRO A 109 -6.52 -24.73 27.98
C PRO A 109 -6.90 -25.92 27.11
N ALA A 110 -7.45 -25.64 25.92
CA ALA A 110 -7.79 -26.70 24.98
C ALA A 110 -6.53 -27.55 24.72
N GLU A 111 -6.68 -28.87 24.64
CA GLU A 111 -5.55 -29.79 24.45
C GLU A 111 -4.70 -29.42 23.22
N THR A 112 -5.34 -28.88 22.19
CA THR A 112 -4.70 -28.33 20.99
C THR A 112 -3.79 -27.14 21.29
N ASP A 113 -4.19 -26.22 22.16
CA ASP A 113 -3.39 -25.04 22.52
C ASP A 113 -2.17 -25.45 23.34
N ALA A 114 -2.35 -26.42 24.25
CA ALA A 114 -1.25 -26.98 25.02
C ALA A 114 -0.25 -27.75 24.14
N GLU A 115 -0.71 -28.48 23.12
CA GLU A 115 0.17 -29.14 22.16
C GLU A 115 0.94 -28.14 21.28
N LEU A 116 0.25 -27.11 20.76
CA LEU A 116 0.86 -26.00 20.02
C LEU A 116 1.94 -25.31 20.84
N THR A 117 1.66 -24.97 22.09
CA THR A 117 2.62 -24.35 23.00
C THR A 117 3.84 -25.24 23.22
N ARG A 118 3.65 -26.55 23.45
CA ARG A 118 4.78 -27.49 23.57
C ARG A 118 5.61 -27.56 22.29
N ALA A 119 4.99 -27.53 21.12
CA ALA A 119 5.68 -27.54 19.84
C ALA A 119 6.48 -26.24 19.60
N TYR A 120 5.93 -25.10 20.00
CA TYR A 120 6.62 -23.81 20.02
C TYR A 120 7.87 -23.83 20.90
N LEU A 121 7.76 -24.31 22.14
CA LEU A 121 8.90 -24.40 23.05
C LEU A 121 10.01 -25.32 22.48
N ARG A 122 9.65 -26.45 21.84
CA ARG A 122 10.61 -27.30 21.12
C ARG A 122 11.24 -26.62 19.91
N TRP A 123 10.54 -25.69 19.27
CA TRP A 123 11.11 -24.88 18.19
C TRP A 123 12.13 -23.89 18.75
N CYS A 124 11.81 -23.19 19.84
CA CYS A 124 12.77 -22.31 20.54
C CYS A 124 14.06 -23.05 20.95
N GLU A 125 13.93 -24.25 21.51
CA GLU A 125 15.10 -25.05 21.91
C GLU A 125 16.03 -25.35 20.73
N ARG A 126 15.48 -25.59 19.54
CA ARG A 126 16.26 -25.82 18.32
C ARG A 126 16.88 -24.55 17.75
N THR A 127 16.27 -23.39 17.99
CA THR A 127 16.77 -22.08 17.53
C THR A 127 17.69 -21.38 18.54
N GLY A 128 18.14 -22.11 19.57
CA GLY A 128 19.25 -21.69 20.44
C GLY A 128 18.86 -21.18 21.82
N ARG A 129 17.57 -21.16 22.19
CA ARG A 129 17.12 -20.77 23.55
C ARG A 129 16.08 -21.73 24.11
N LYS A 130 16.34 -22.25 25.30
CA LYS A 130 15.31 -22.99 26.06
C LYS A 130 14.23 -22.04 26.56
N GLY A 131 12.98 -22.50 26.53
CA GLY A 131 11.84 -21.75 27.03
C GLY A 131 11.21 -20.81 26.00
N ASP A 132 10.56 -19.76 26.49
CA ASP A 132 9.75 -18.83 25.68
C ASP A 132 10.62 -17.79 24.96
N CYS A 133 11.21 -18.18 23.82
CA CYS A 133 12.20 -17.38 23.12
C CYS A 133 11.65 -16.12 22.42
N LEU A 134 10.35 -16.09 22.10
CA LEU A 134 9.64 -14.95 21.51
C LEU A 134 8.72 -14.23 22.51
N ARG A 135 8.74 -14.62 23.79
CA ARG A 135 7.89 -14.02 24.85
C ARG A 135 6.40 -14.09 24.52
N LEU A 136 5.93 -15.22 23.98
CA LEU A 136 4.53 -15.45 23.60
C LEU A 136 3.67 -15.96 24.75
N LEU A 137 4.27 -16.33 25.87
CA LEU A 137 3.63 -16.94 27.04
C LEU A 137 3.74 -16.05 28.29
N VAL A 138 4.11 -14.77 28.11
CA VAL A 138 4.21 -13.81 29.22
C VAL A 138 2.84 -13.54 29.83
N ASP A 139 1.83 -13.42 28.98
CA ASP A 139 0.45 -13.12 29.37
C ASP A 139 -0.39 -14.41 29.42
N GLY A 140 0.20 -15.58 29.67
CA GLY A 140 -0.59 -16.81 29.85
C GLY A 140 0.17 -18.10 29.56
N PRO A 141 -0.34 -19.25 30.05
CA PRO A 141 0.35 -20.54 29.95
C PRO A 141 0.31 -21.15 28.53
N THR A 142 -0.49 -20.59 27.61
CA THR A 142 -0.68 -21.11 26.25
C THR A 142 -0.67 -20.00 25.21
N LEU A 143 -0.40 -20.38 23.94
CA LEU A 143 -0.44 -19.47 22.81
C LEU A 143 -1.87 -18.95 22.56
N ASN A 144 -2.09 -17.67 22.79
CA ASN A 144 -3.32 -16.95 22.43
C ASN A 144 -3.33 -16.59 20.93
N GLY A 145 -4.41 -15.98 20.44
CA GLY A 145 -4.57 -15.61 19.02
C GLY A 145 -3.41 -14.74 18.50
N ASP A 146 -3.09 -13.66 19.22
CA ASP A 146 -1.99 -12.76 18.88
C ASP A 146 -0.63 -13.49 18.87
N GLY A 147 -0.40 -14.39 19.83
CA GLY A 147 0.79 -15.23 19.91
C GLY A 147 0.93 -16.18 18.73
N ARG A 148 -0.17 -16.66 18.16
CA ARG A 148 -0.15 -17.45 16.91
C ARG A 148 0.27 -16.60 15.72
N TYR A 149 -0.21 -15.35 15.61
CA TYR A 149 0.23 -14.43 14.55
C TYR A 149 1.70 -14.07 14.69
N ALA A 150 2.16 -13.76 15.90
CA ALA A 150 3.56 -13.44 16.17
C ALA A 150 4.49 -14.64 15.86
N LEU A 151 4.06 -15.86 16.20
CA LEU A 151 4.79 -17.07 15.83
C LEU A 151 4.83 -17.27 14.30
N ALA A 152 3.70 -17.13 13.61
CA ALA A 152 3.65 -17.23 12.15
C ALA A 152 4.51 -16.16 11.46
N MET A 153 4.53 -14.93 12.00
CA MET A 153 5.39 -13.84 11.55
C MET A 153 6.88 -14.15 11.75
N ALA A 154 7.27 -14.69 12.90
CA ALA A 154 8.65 -15.12 13.15
C ALA A 154 9.08 -16.23 12.17
N LEU A 155 8.19 -17.18 11.88
CA LEU A 155 8.42 -18.23 10.90
C LEU A 155 8.51 -17.69 9.46
N ALA A 156 7.77 -16.63 9.14
CA ALA A 156 7.83 -15.95 7.85
C ALA A 156 9.16 -15.21 7.61
N HIS A 157 9.79 -14.68 8.67
CA HIS A 157 11.07 -13.97 8.57
C HIS A 157 12.26 -14.92 8.33
N GLY A 158 12.13 -16.21 8.69
CA GLY A 158 13.11 -17.25 8.37
C GLY A 158 14.56 -16.83 8.67
N ALA A 159 15.39 -16.77 7.62
CA ALA A 159 16.80 -16.37 7.73
C ALA A 159 17.02 -14.96 8.31
N VAL A 160 16.08 -14.02 8.14
CA VAL A 160 16.19 -12.67 8.72
C VAL A 160 16.11 -12.72 10.25
N LEU A 161 15.38 -13.68 10.81
CA LEU A 161 15.33 -13.89 12.26
C LEU A 161 16.71 -14.34 12.80
N GLU A 162 17.40 -15.21 12.05
CA GLU A 162 18.76 -15.65 12.39
C GLU A 162 19.77 -14.50 12.27
N GLU A 163 19.65 -13.67 11.23
CA GLU A 163 20.45 -12.46 11.05
C GLU A 163 20.28 -11.48 12.21
N MET A 164 19.05 -11.28 12.69
CA MET A 164 18.79 -10.45 13.87
C MET A 164 19.40 -11.03 15.14
N LEU A 165 19.28 -12.36 15.36
CA LEU A 165 19.92 -13.01 16.50
C LEU A 165 21.44 -12.85 16.46
N GLU A 166 22.05 -12.96 15.29
CA GLU A 166 23.48 -12.73 15.09
C GLU A 166 23.86 -11.27 15.38
N ALA A 167 23.07 -10.31 14.88
CA ALA A 167 23.29 -8.88 15.10
C ALA A 167 23.21 -8.49 16.58
N PHE A 168 22.34 -9.15 17.35
CA PHE A 168 22.11 -8.85 18.76
C PHE A 168 22.95 -9.69 19.72
N LYS A 169 23.87 -10.53 19.24
CA LYS A 169 24.63 -11.49 20.05
C LYS A 169 25.39 -10.89 21.24
N ASP A 170 25.78 -9.62 21.15
CA ASP A 170 26.53 -8.91 22.21
C ASP A 170 25.60 -8.26 23.27
N MET A 171 24.27 -8.38 23.12
CA MET A 171 23.29 -7.91 24.10
C MET A 171 23.12 -8.89 25.26
N ALA A 172 22.65 -8.39 26.40
CA ALA A 172 22.37 -9.21 27.58
C ALA A 172 21.30 -10.29 27.34
N ASP A 173 20.29 -9.99 26.51
CA ASP A 173 19.28 -10.96 26.06
C ASP A 173 18.93 -10.69 24.58
N PRO A 174 19.63 -11.33 23.63
CA PRO A 174 19.41 -11.14 22.19
C PRO A 174 17.97 -11.51 21.77
N HIS A 175 17.45 -12.59 22.35
CA HIS A 175 16.11 -13.08 22.08
C HIS A 175 15.02 -12.14 22.59
N ALA A 176 15.24 -11.39 23.68
CA ALA A 176 14.31 -10.35 24.11
C ALA A 176 14.20 -9.22 23.08
N MET A 177 15.32 -8.83 22.46
CA MET A 177 15.30 -7.82 21.40
C MET A 177 14.61 -8.33 20.13
N VAL A 178 14.86 -9.59 19.74
CA VAL A 178 14.14 -10.24 18.64
C VAL A 178 12.65 -10.32 18.93
N ALA A 179 12.25 -10.74 20.13
CA ALA A 179 10.85 -10.77 20.54
C ALA A 179 10.20 -9.39 20.42
N ALA A 180 10.88 -8.34 20.89
CA ALA A 180 10.39 -6.97 20.77
C ALA A 180 10.17 -6.55 19.32
N ALA A 181 11.12 -6.82 18.43
CA ALA A 181 10.99 -6.49 17.00
C ALA A 181 9.89 -7.31 16.31
N VAL A 182 9.78 -8.60 16.61
CA VAL A 182 8.71 -9.48 16.08
C VAL A 182 7.33 -8.98 16.53
N TRP A 183 7.17 -8.65 17.81
CA TRP A 183 5.90 -8.13 18.34
C TRP A 183 5.56 -6.75 17.77
N THR A 184 6.52 -5.84 17.68
CA THR A 184 6.33 -4.53 17.05
C THR A 184 5.90 -4.69 15.58
N GLY A 185 6.59 -5.53 14.82
CA GLY A 185 6.21 -5.82 13.44
C GLY A 185 4.81 -6.46 13.34
N THR A 186 4.51 -7.43 14.19
CA THR A 186 3.21 -8.12 14.19
C THR A 186 2.07 -7.16 14.53
N MET A 187 2.20 -6.36 15.58
CA MET A 187 1.19 -5.39 15.98
C MET A 187 0.99 -4.31 14.91
N TYR A 188 2.06 -3.82 14.29
CA TYR A 188 1.94 -2.94 13.13
C TYR A 188 1.12 -3.59 12.00
N MET A 189 1.36 -4.87 11.68
CA MET A 189 0.62 -5.56 10.62
C MET A 189 -0.84 -5.83 10.98
N VAL A 190 -1.14 -6.07 12.26
CA VAL A 190 -2.53 -6.24 12.75
C VAL A 190 -3.39 -5.02 12.43
N LEU A 191 -2.84 -3.80 12.42
CA LEU A 191 -3.56 -2.59 11.98
C LEU A 191 -4.15 -2.73 10.58
N TRP A 192 -3.51 -3.49 9.70
CA TRP A 192 -3.92 -3.64 8.31
C TRP A 192 -4.90 -4.80 8.09
N ALA A 193 -5.12 -5.63 9.11
CA ALA A 193 -6.05 -6.77 9.04
C ALA A 193 -7.52 -6.36 9.18
N VAL A 194 -7.82 -5.16 9.70
CA VAL A 194 -9.20 -4.67 9.83
C VAL A 194 -9.75 -4.11 8.50
N PRO A 195 -11.08 -4.10 8.31
CA PRO A 195 -11.70 -3.39 7.18
C PRO A 195 -11.41 -1.89 7.23
N GLU A 196 -11.10 -1.29 6.07
CA GLU A 196 -10.77 0.15 5.93
C GLU A 196 -9.73 0.65 6.95
N PRO A 197 -8.53 0.06 6.96
CA PRO A 197 -7.55 0.34 8.00
C PRO A 197 -7.00 1.76 7.88
N VAL A 198 -6.82 2.41 9.03
CA VAL A 198 -6.19 3.72 9.16
C VAL A 198 -5.07 3.63 10.17
N SER A 199 -3.86 3.97 9.74
CA SER A 199 -2.70 4.16 10.61
C SER A 199 -2.52 5.65 10.94
N LYS A 200 -2.02 5.94 12.14
CA LYS A 200 -1.76 7.30 12.64
C LYS A 200 -0.43 7.35 13.36
N GLY A 201 0.08 8.56 13.57
CA GLY A 201 1.29 8.79 14.37
C GLY A 201 2.48 7.97 13.87
N LEU A 202 3.07 7.15 14.74
CA LEU A 202 4.22 6.33 14.36
C LEU A 202 3.89 5.31 13.27
N ALA A 203 2.71 4.67 13.33
CA ALA A 203 2.30 3.71 12.31
C ALA A 203 2.19 4.37 10.93
N ALA A 204 1.75 5.62 10.85
CA ALA A 204 1.65 6.36 9.59
C ALA A 204 3.04 6.63 8.99
N VAL A 205 3.99 7.10 9.81
CA VAL A 205 5.38 7.34 9.38
C VAL A 205 6.08 6.04 8.98
N MET A 206 5.90 4.97 9.75
CA MET A 206 6.43 3.64 9.43
C MET A 206 5.86 3.12 8.11
N THR A 207 4.57 3.36 7.84
CA THR A 207 3.90 2.99 6.59
C THR A 207 4.45 3.74 5.38
N ALA A 208 4.57 5.06 5.49
CA ALA A 208 5.16 5.87 4.44
C ALA A 208 6.61 5.43 4.15
N THR A 209 7.37 5.12 5.20
CA THR A 209 8.75 4.62 5.07
C THR A 209 8.80 3.25 4.41
N LEU A 210 7.92 2.31 4.78
CA LEU A 210 7.81 1.00 4.13
C LEU A 210 7.46 1.14 2.64
N ILE A 211 6.52 2.00 2.29
CA ILE A 211 6.17 2.25 0.88
C ILE A 211 7.36 2.80 0.10
N VAL A 212 8.15 3.67 0.71
CA VAL A 212 9.37 4.22 0.10
C VAL A 212 10.48 3.16 -0.05
N TYR A 213 10.65 2.26 0.92
CA TYR A 213 11.68 1.20 0.86
C TYR A 213 11.29 0.02 -0.04
N LEU A 214 10.00 -0.31 -0.10
CA LEU A 214 9.52 -1.55 -0.71
C LEU A 214 8.84 -1.33 -2.07
N GLY A 215 8.39 -0.12 -2.33
CA GLY A 215 7.44 0.18 -3.37
C GLY A 215 6.00 -0.14 -2.97
N VAL A 216 5.08 0.54 -3.66
CA VAL A 216 3.63 0.47 -3.39
C VAL A 216 3.09 -0.93 -3.62
N ASP A 217 3.59 -1.61 -4.64
CA ASP A 217 3.07 -2.91 -5.03
C ASP A 217 3.43 -4.01 -4.05
N THR A 218 4.67 -3.99 -3.58
CA THR A 218 5.18 -4.89 -2.53
C THR A 218 4.44 -4.64 -1.23
N PHE A 219 4.29 -3.38 -0.81
CA PHE A 219 3.55 -3.04 0.41
C PHE A 219 2.12 -3.58 0.39
N TRP A 220 1.42 -3.42 -0.73
CA TRP A 220 0.10 -4.02 -0.91
C TRP A 220 0.10 -5.55 -0.85
N GLY A 221 1.09 -6.18 -1.49
CA GLY A 221 1.29 -7.62 -1.42
C GLY A 221 1.48 -8.11 0.01
N LEU A 222 2.22 -7.37 0.83
CA LEU A 222 2.39 -7.65 2.26
C LEU A 222 1.07 -7.56 3.03
N ILE A 223 0.28 -6.50 2.84
CA ILE A 223 -1.04 -6.36 3.51
C ILE A 223 -1.96 -7.52 3.14
N ALA A 224 -2.10 -7.81 1.84
CA ALA A 224 -2.97 -8.88 1.37
C ALA A 224 -2.50 -10.26 1.86
N GLY A 225 -1.18 -10.50 1.82
CA GLY A 225 -0.56 -11.72 2.35
C GLY A 225 -0.76 -11.88 3.85
N PHE A 226 -0.66 -10.79 4.62
CA PHE A 226 -0.82 -10.83 6.06
C PHE A 226 -2.27 -11.10 6.47
N ARG A 227 -3.26 -10.52 5.80
CA ARG A 227 -4.68 -10.85 6.02
C ARG A 227 -4.95 -12.35 5.86
N ARG A 228 -4.32 -12.97 4.85
CA ARG A 228 -4.37 -14.41 4.65
C ARG A 228 -3.64 -15.18 5.76
N LEU A 229 -2.48 -14.71 6.20
CA LEU A 229 -1.75 -15.31 7.33
C LEU A 229 -2.58 -15.29 8.62
N VAL A 230 -3.30 -14.19 8.91
CA VAL A 230 -4.21 -14.09 10.06
C VAL A 230 -5.31 -15.16 9.97
N GLU A 231 -6.02 -15.23 8.83
CA GLU A 231 -7.10 -16.21 8.61
C GLU A 231 -6.60 -17.67 8.71
N GLU A 232 -5.43 -17.97 8.14
CA GLU A 232 -4.81 -19.30 8.23
C GLU A 232 -4.35 -19.63 9.65
N SER A 233 -3.84 -18.64 10.40
CA SER A 233 -3.38 -18.82 11.78
C SER A 233 -4.53 -19.02 12.78
N ASP A 234 -5.67 -18.37 12.55
CA ASP A 234 -6.89 -18.57 13.35
C ASP A 234 -7.41 -19.99 13.24
N ARG A 235 -7.31 -20.58 12.06
CA ARG A 235 -7.80 -21.93 11.77
C ARG A 235 -6.80 -23.01 12.13
N ALA A 236 -5.52 -22.66 12.28
CA ALA A 236 -4.47 -23.62 12.58
C ALA A 236 -4.70 -24.28 13.94
N ARG A 237 -4.54 -25.60 13.96
CA ARG A 237 -4.62 -26.45 15.16
C ARG A 237 -3.29 -27.10 15.49
N THR A 238 -2.34 -27.06 14.56
CA THR A 238 -1.01 -27.68 14.70
C THR A 238 0.11 -26.71 14.36
N PHE A 239 1.31 -26.99 14.89
CA PHE A 239 2.47 -26.13 14.65
C PHE A 239 2.85 -26.14 13.16
N ASP A 240 2.70 -27.28 12.48
CA ASP A 240 3.04 -27.40 11.07
C ASP A 240 2.10 -26.61 10.17
N GLU A 241 0.81 -26.47 10.54
CA GLU A 241 -0.11 -25.56 9.86
C GLU A 241 0.30 -24.09 10.02
N LEU A 242 0.67 -23.66 11.24
CA LEU A 242 1.19 -22.31 11.50
C LEU A 242 2.50 -22.06 10.76
N ARG A 243 3.41 -23.04 10.75
CA ARG A 243 4.65 -22.95 9.98
C ARG A 243 4.36 -22.83 8.49
N GLY A 244 3.44 -23.62 7.96
CA GLY A 244 3.04 -23.54 6.56
C GLY A 244 2.45 -22.17 6.19
N ALA A 245 1.65 -21.56 7.08
CA ALA A 245 1.14 -20.19 6.89
C ALA A 245 2.28 -19.16 6.89
N GLY A 246 3.18 -19.24 7.87
CA GLY A 246 4.38 -18.39 7.95
C GLY A 246 5.26 -18.52 6.70
N GLU A 247 5.59 -19.74 6.26
CA GLU A 247 6.40 -19.99 5.06
C GLU A 247 5.76 -19.44 3.78
N ARG A 248 4.43 -19.56 3.62
CA ARG A 248 3.71 -18.95 2.49
C ARG A 248 3.80 -17.43 2.52
N TYR A 249 3.65 -16.82 3.68
CA TYR A 249 3.78 -15.37 3.83
C TYR A 249 5.22 -14.90 3.63
N GLY A 250 6.22 -15.65 4.11
CA GLY A 250 7.63 -15.39 3.88
C GLY A 250 8.00 -15.38 2.39
N LYS A 251 7.36 -16.22 1.57
CA LYS A 251 7.50 -16.18 0.09
C LYS A 251 6.92 -14.91 -0.54
N VAL A 252 5.83 -14.36 0.01
CA VAL A 252 5.26 -13.08 -0.43
C VAL A 252 6.18 -11.93 -0.03
N MET A 253 6.72 -11.98 1.19
CA MET A 253 7.59 -10.93 1.71
C MET A 253 8.94 -10.89 0.98
N GLY A 254 9.58 -12.03 0.79
CA GLY A 254 10.95 -12.09 0.27
C GLY A 254 11.99 -11.56 1.26
N ARG A 255 13.27 -11.88 1.04
CA ARG A 255 14.34 -11.57 2.01
C ARG A 255 14.58 -10.06 2.17
N ASN A 256 14.61 -9.30 1.09
CA ASN A 256 14.87 -7.85 1.14
C ASN A 256 13.75 -7.09 1.87
N SER A 257 12.49 -7.39 1.55
CA SER A 257 11.37 -6.77 2.26
C SER A 257 11.32 -7.19 3.73
N ALA A 258 11.68 -8.45 4.05
CA ALA A 258 11.77 -8.92 5.43
C ALA A 258 12.85 -8.17 6.23
N ARG A 259 14.03 -7.90 5.62
CA ARG A 259 15.07 -7.07 6.24
C ARG A 259 14.61 -5.63 6.48
N ALA A 260 14.03 -4.99 5.45
CA ALA A 260 13.49 -3.63 5.59
C ALA A 260 12.41 -3.57 6.68
N PHE A 261 11.49 -4.53 6.67
CA PHE A 261 10.44 -4.63 7.67
C PHE A 261 10.99 -4.83 9.09
N ALA A 262 11.90 -5.79 9.29
CA ALA A 262 12.53 -6.05 10.57
C ALA A 262 13.37 -4.86 11.08
N MET A 263 14.07 -4.16 10.18
CA MET A 263 14.83 -2.96 10.50
C MET A 263 13.92 -1.85 11.00
N LEU A 264 12.85 -1.55 10.25
CA LEU A 264 11.90 -0.51 10.63
C LEU A 264 11.13 -0.88 11.90
N ALA A 265 10.75 -2.15 12.09
CA ALA A 265 10.16 -2.62 13.34
C ALA A 265 11.12 -2.44 14.52
N THR A 266 12.42 -2.68 14.32
CA THR A 266 13.46 -2.46 15.35
C THR A 266 13.61 -0.98 15.69
N VAL A 267 13.63 -0.09 14.69
CA VAL A 267 13.67 1.38 14.87
C VAL A 267 12.43 1.88 15.62
N ALA A 268 11.26 1.32 15.35
CA ALA A 268 10.02 1.72 16.00
C ALA A 268 10.03 1.48 17.53
N ILE A 269 10.80 0.51 18.03
CA ILE A 269 10.85 0.19 19.46
C ILE A 269 11.35 1.40 20.25
N GLY A 270 10.49 1.92 21.14
CA GLY A 270 10.83 3.05 22.01
C GLY A 270 10.94 4.41 21.31
N ASN A 271 10.54 4.51 20.04
CA ASN A 271 10.56 5.76 19.29
C ASN A 271 9.17 6.38 19.17
N THR A 272 9.13 7.71 19.09
CA THR A 272 7.95 8.45 18.63
C THR A 272 7.96 8.56 17.11
N ALA A 273 6.86 9.02 16.50
CA ALA A 273 6.82 9.31 15.06
C ALA A 273 7.98 10.21 14.59
N ALA A 274 8.28 11.26 15.36
CA ALA A 274 9.38 12.19 15.07
C ALA A 274 10.76 11.54 15.27
N GLY A 275 10.95 10.77 16.35
CA GLY A 275 12.21 10.05 16.61
C GLY A 275 12.51 9.02 15.51
N PHE A 276 11.49 8.26 15.11
CA PHE A 276 11.56 7.33 13.99
C PHE A 276 11.94 8.06 12.69
N ALA A 277 11.22 9.13 12.33
CA ALA A 277 11.52 9.90 11.12
C ALA A 277 12.94 10.46 11.11
N GLY A 278 13.47 10.86 12.27
CA GLY A 278 14.86 11.32 12.42
C GLY A 278 15.91 10.23 12.17
N LYS A 279 15.58 8.96 12.41
CA LYS A 279 16.46 7.81 12.14
C LYS A 279 16.43 7.37 10.69
N VAL A 280 15.34 7.59 9.96
CA VAL A 280 15.16 7.10 8.58
C VAL A 280 16.34 7.45 7.63
N PRO A 281 16.90 8.68 7.62
CA PRO A 281 18.02 9.01 6.74
C PRO A 281 19.32 8.25 7.07
N THR A 282 19.49 7.77 8.30
CA THR A 282 20.70 7.06 8.75
C THR A 282 20.66 5.56 8.48
N LEU A 283 19.54 5.05 7.98
CA LEU A 283 19.37 3.63 7.71
C LEU A 283 20.03 3.24 6.37
N PRO A 284 20.56 2.01 6.26
CA PRO A 284 21.06 1.49 4.98
C PRO A 284 19.95 1.51 3.93
N GLY A 285 20.32 1.79 2.69
CA GLY A 285 19.37 1.92 1.58
C GLY A 285 18.58 3.23 1.52
N SER A 286 18.69 4.15 2.51
CA SER A 286 17.93 5.41 2.54
C SER A 286 18.18 6.31 1.32
N ALA A 287 19.41 6.34 0.80
CA ALA A 287 19.75 7.09 -0.41
C ALA A 287 19.04 6.51 -1.66
N GLN A 288 19.05 5.18 -1.83
CA GLN A 288 18.35 4.50 -2.92
C GLN A 288 16.83 4.71 -2.79
N ALA A 289 16.30 4.51 -1.58
CA ALA A 289 14.90 4.72 -1.27
C ALA A 289 14.47 6.15 -1.63
N SER A 290 15.29 7.16 -1.29
CA SER A 290 15.02 8.57 -1.61
C SER A 290 14.92 8.85 -3.12
N VAL A 291 15.75 8.19 -3.93
CA VAL A 291 15.74 8.36 -5.40
C VAL A 291 14.49 7.71 -6.01
N GLN A 292 14.08 6.54 -5.52
CA GLN A 292 12.93 5.81 -6.03
C GLN A 292 11.59 6.41 -5.56
N ALA A 293 11.53 6.87 -4.31
CA ALA A 293 10.33 7.34 -3.61
C ALA A 293 9.49 8.35 -4.40
N GLY A 294 10.14 9.39 -4.92
CA GLY A 294 9.45 10.47 -5.63
C GLY A 294 8.70 9.97 -6.86
N SER A 295 9.30 9.05 -7.62
CA SER A 295 8.70 8.52 -8.86
C SER A 295 7.54 7.54 -8.62
N GLN A 296 7.47 6.90 -7.44
CA GLN A 296 6.55 5.79 -7.18
C GLN A 296 5.44 6.11 -6.19
N ALA A 297 5.79 6.81 -5.12
CA ALA A 297 4.89 7.14 -4.03
C ALA A 297 4.49 8.61 -4.02
N GLY A 298 5.11 9.41 -4.91
CA GLY A 298 4.92 10.85 -4.94
C GLY A 298 5.33 11.55 -3.66
N ILE A 299 6.05 10.88 -2.75
CA ILE A 299 6.60 11.40 -1.49
C ILE A 299 8.11 11.26 -1.55
N VAL A 300 8.84 12.28 -1.09
CA VAL A 300 10.29 12.18 -0.86
C VAL A 300 10.56 11.62 0.54
N LEU A 301 11.61 10.83 0.71
CA LEU A 301 11.95 10.21 2.00
C LEU A 301 12.05 11.25 3.14
N SER A 302 12.57 12.45 2.86
CA SER A 302 12.67 13.53 3.84
C SER A 302 11.32 14.08 4.33
N ALA A 303 10.21 13.74 3.67
CA ALA A 303 8.87 14.17 4.03
C ALA A 303 8.05 13.09 4.76
N VAL A 304 8.59 11.88 4.98
CA VAL A 304 7.85 10.79 5.67
C VAL A 304 7.44 11.17 7.11
N GLY A 305 8.25 11.99 7.78
CA GLY A 305 7.94 12.51 9.12
C GLY A 305 6.78 13.51 9.15
N GLU A 306 6.35 14.02 7.99
CA GLU A 306 5.21 14.91 7.85
C GLU A 306 3.89 14.13 7.66
N VAL A 307 3.96 12.80 7.48
CA VAL A 307 2.77 11.95 7.30
C VAL A 307 2.09 11.73 8.64
N GLN A 308 0.84 12.20 8.74
CA GLN A 308 0.04 12.16 9.96
C GLN A 308 -0.87 10.93 10.02
N ALA A 309 -1.38 10.49 8.87
CA ALA A 309 -2.23 9.32 8.75
C ALA A 309 -2.06 8.64 7.40
N VAL A 310 -2.25 7.32 7.36
CA VAL A 310 -2.38 6.57 6.11
C VAL A 310 -3.62 5.69 6.18
N ALA A 311 -4.54 5.88 5.25
CA ALA A 311 -5.76 5.10 5.11
C ALA A 311 -5.73 4.27 3.84
N VAL A 312 -6.38 3.10 3.87
CA VAL A 312 -6.47 2.22 2.71
C VAL A 312 -7.93 1.86 2.43
N THR A 313 -8.39 2.22 1.23
CA THR A 313 -9.78 2.01 0.80
C THR A 313 -9.80 1.43 -0.60
N GLY A 314 -10.25 0.18 -0.75
CA GLY A 314 -10.16 -0.53 -2.03
C GLY A 314 -8.71 -0.64 -2.49
N GLU A 315 -8.37 0.02 -3.61
CA GLU A 315 -7.01 0.05 -4.18
C GLU A 315 -6.30 1.39 -4.00
N VAL A 316 -6.88 2.28 -3.20
CA VAL A 316 -6.35 3.62 -2.95
C VAL A 316 -5.67 3.64 -1.59
N ILE A 317 -4.42 4.09 -1.56
CA ILE A 317 -3.71 4.45 -0.33
C ILE A 317 -3.74 5.97 -0.21
N THR A 318 -4.39 6.50 0.82
CA THR A 318 -4.42 7.94 1.08
C THR A 318 -3.48 8.27 2.23
N MET A 319 -2.51 9.15 2.00
CA MET A 319 -1.61 9.69 3.02
C MET A 319 -1.99 11.13 3.32
N THR A 320 -2.33 11.40 4.58
CA THR A 320 -2.53 12.76 5.06
C THR A 320 -1.19 13.32 5.55
N LEU A 321 -0.77 14.45 5.00
CA LEU A 321 0.46 15.14 5.37
C LEU A 321 0.18 16.47 6.09
N ALA A 322 1.14 16.90 6.90
CA ALA A 322 1.14 18.24 7.48
C ALA A 322 1.15 19.33 6.39
N THR A 323 0.51 20.46 6.70
CA THR A 323 0.51 21.66 5.84
C THR A 323 1.93 21.99 5.34
N GLY A 324 2.11 22.11 4.01
CA GLY A 324 3.38 22.52 3.38
C GLY A 324 4.32 21.37 3.01
N ALA A 325 4.02 20.13 3.43
CA ALA A 325 4.79 18.95 3.04
C ALA A 325 4.63 18.62 1.55
N ILE A 326 3.43 18.78 0.99
CA ILE A 326 3.17 18.61 -0.45
C ILE A 326 4.07 19.53 -1.29
N SER A 327 4.26 20.78 -0.88
CA SER A 327 5.15 21.73 -1.56
C SER A 327 6.64 21.33 -1.49
N LYS A 328 7.11 20.73 -0.39
CA LYS A 328 8.50 20.21 -0.28
C LYS A 328 8.70 19.02 -1.22
N THR A 329 7.71 18.15 -1.27
CA THR A 329 7.68 16.96 -2.13
C THR A 329 7.64 17.33 -3.62
N ALA A 330 6.78 18.27 -4.01
CA ALA A 330 6.70 18.79 -5.38
C ALA A 330 8.02 19.47 -5.83
N ARG A 331 8.76 20.10 -4.92
CA ARG A 331 10.09 20.70 -5.20
C ARG A 331 11.20 19.66 -5.31
N GLY A 332 11.15 18.58 -4.51
CA GLY A 332 12.15 17.50 -4.53
C GLY A 332 12.09 16.62 -5.78
N MET A 333 10.92 16.54 -6.44
CA MET A 333 10.68 15.71 -7.64
C MET A 333 11.10 16.34 -8.97
N GLY A 334 11.85 17.45 -8.98
CA GLY A 334 12.51 17.95 -10.18
C GLY A 334 11.58 18.35 -11.34
N GLY A 335 10.44 19.00 -11.05
CA GLY A 335 9.59 19.62 -12.09
C GLY A 335 8.63 18.69 -12.84
N ALA A 336 8.51 17.42 -12.42
CA ALA A 336 7.43 16.52 -12.85
C ALA A 336 6.26 16.47 -11.86
N ALA A 337 6.07 17.55 -11.09
CA ALA A 337 4.85 17.75 -10.31
C ALA A 337 3.78 18.35 -11.23
N VAL A 338 2.71 17.58 -11.50
CA VAL A 338 1.45 18.19 -11.89
C VAL A 338 1.05 19.05 -10.70
N GLY A 339 1.07 20.37 -10.90
CA GLY A 339 0.98 21.37 -9.84
C GLY A 339 -0.32 21.35 -9.03
N PRO A 340 -0.44 22.25 -8.04
CA PRO A 340 -1.50 22.21 -7.02
C PRO A 340 -2.91 22.23 -7.64
N MET A 341 -3.72 21.22 -7.33
CA MET A 341 -5.16 21.23 -7.61
C MET A 341 -5.89 21.96 -6.47
N ASP A 342 -5.88 23.27 -6.50
CA ASP A 342 -6.90 24.05 -5.81
C ASP A 342 -8.23 23.94 -6.58
N ALA A 343 -9.11 23.06 -6.11
CA ALA A 343 -10.57 23.20 -6.19
C ALA A 343 -11.24 23.46 -7.57
N LYS A 344 -10.59 23.21 -8.70
CA LYS A 344 -11.09 23.69 -10.00
C LYS A 344 -10.77 22.76 -11.18
N GLY A 345 -11.57 21.70 -11.32
CA GLY A 345 -11.87 21.04 -12.60
C GLY A 345 -11.36 19.62 -12.76
N HIS A 346 -12.20 18.73 -13.30
CA HIS A 346 -11.83 17.36 -13.62
C HIS A 346 -11.11 17.32 -14.97
N ASP A 347 -10.17 16.39 -15.12
CA ASP A 347 -9.61 16.06 -16.42
C ASP A 347 -10.70 15.45 -17.30
N HIS A 348 -11.01 16.17 -18.37
CA HIS A 348 -12.05 15.83 -19.33
C HIS A 348 -11.40 15.45 -20.65
N HIS A 349 -11.63 14.23 -21.10
CA HIS A 349 -11.22 13.78 -22.42
C HIS A 349 -12.09 14.47 -23.48
N ILE A 350 -11.48 15.29 -24.34
CA ILE A 350 -12.16 16.01 -25.42
C ILE A 350 -12.87 15.00 -26.33
N ALA A 351 -12.13 14.00 -26.80
CA ALA A 351 -12.63 12.78 -27.44
C ALA A 351 -12.64 11.62 -26.42
N THR A 352 -13.79 10.99 -26.18
CA THR A 352 -13.92 10.01 -25.09
C THR A 352 -13.22 8.68 -25.39
N ASP A 353 -12.55 8.13 -24.39
CA ASP A 353 -11.88 6.83 -24.32
C ASP A 353 -12.74 5.70 -23.71
N LYS A 354 -13.92 6.03 -23.18
CA LYS A 354 -14.75 5.14 -22.32
C LYS A 354 -16.02 4.59 -22.97
N TRP A 355 -16.33 4.99 -24.21
CA TRP A 355 -17.60 4.68 -24.90
C TRP A 355 -17.37 3.76 -26.09
N TRP A 356 -16.78 2.59 -25.81
CA TRP A 356 -16.45 1.57 -26.81
C TRP A 356 -17.67 0.76 -27.28
N ASP A 357 -18.52 0.34 -26.34
CA ASP A 357 -19.64 -0.58 -26.63
C ASP A 357 -21.04 0.03 -26.38
N SER A 358 -21.10 1.32 -25.98
CA SER A 358 -22.35 1.98 -25.61
C SER A 358 -23.01 2.66 -26.82
N ASP A 359 -24.21 2.21 -27.18
CA ASP A 359 -25.11 2.82 -28.17
C ASP A 359 -25.88 4.05 -27.63
N LYS A 360 -25.88 4.25 -26.31
CA LYS A 360 -26.55 5.40 -25.67
C LYS A 360 -26.03 6.71 -26.27
N ARG A 361 -26.93 7.69 -26.41
CA ARG A 361 -26.61 9.06 -26.87
C ARG A 361 -25.83 9.08 -28.20
N GLY A 362 -26.20 8.19 -29.12
CA GLY A 362 -25.66 8.14 -30.49
C GLY A 362 -24.29 7.49 -30.62
N GLY A 363 -23.81 6.77 -29.60
CA GLY A 363 -22.54 6.03 -29.65
C GLY A 363 -22.63 4.74 -30.49
N PRO A 364 -21.55 3.93 -30.53
CA PRO A 364 -20.32 4.07 -29.76
C PRO A 364 -19.40 5.17 -30.30
N TRP A 365 -18.92 6.03 -29.41
CA TRP A 365 -18.13 7.20 -29.78
C TRP A 365 -16.63 6.96 -29.80
N SER A 366 -16.09 6.17 -28.86
CA SER A 366 -14.64 5.89 -28.77
C SER A 366 -14.08 5.25 -30.04
N PRO A 367 -14.75 4.29 -30.71
CA PRO A 367 -14.26 3.73 -31.96
C PRO A 367 -14.22 4.75 -33.11
N LEU A 368 -15.12 5.73 -33.12
CA LEU A 368 -15.14 6.80 -34.13
C LEU A 368 -14.00 7.80 -33.89
N PHE A 369 -13.74 8.15 -32.64
CA PHE A 369 -12.60 8.99 -32.29
C PHE A 369 -11.27 8.27 -32.54
N GLN A 370 -11.15 6.99 -32.18
CA GLN A 370 -9.93 6.22 -32.40
C GLN A 370 -9.52 6.21 -33.88
N LYS A 371 -10.48 6.06 -34.81
CA LYS A 371 -10.21 6.15 -36.27
C LYS A 371 -9.55 7.46 -36.69
N VAL A 372 -9.85 8.57 -36.02
CA VAL A 372 -9.24 9.88 -36.30
C VAL A 372 -7.83 9.96 -35.70
N PHE A 373 -7.68 9.48 -34.46
CA PHE A 373 -6.40 9.46 -33.74
C PHE A 373 -5.37 8.50 -34.39
N ASP A 374 -5.82 7.36 -34.92
CA ASP A 374 -4.97 6.40 -35.64
C ASP A 374 -4.32 7.00 -36.88
N LYS A 375 -5.03 7.89 -37.62
CA LYS A 375 -4.45 8.61 -38.78
C LYS A 375 -3.25 9.48 -38.38
N ALA A 376 -3.24 9.95 -37.14
CA ALA A 376 -2.20 10.78 -36.56
C ALA A 376 -1.15 9.98 -35.76
N GLY A 377 -1.29 8.66 -35.62
CA GLY A 377 -0.45 7.85 -34.73
C GLY A 377 -0.58 8.24 -33.25
N MET A 378 -1.74 8.81 -32.87
CA MET A 378 -2.02 9.31 -31.53
C MET A 378 -2.92 8.35 -30.75
N SER A 379 -2.87 8.41 -29.42
CA SER A 379 -3.74 7.67 -28.51
C SER A 379 -4.86 8.57 -27.99
N LEU A 380 -6.05 8.03 -27.70
CA LEU A 380 -7.11 8.78 -27.02
C LEU A 380 -6.68 9.23 -25.61
N ASN A 381 -5.66 8.61 -25.02
CA ASN A 381 -5.09 9.00 -23.73
C ASN A 381 -3.95 10.02 -23.86
N ASP A 382 -3.62 10.48 -25.07
CA ASP A 382 -2.57 11.47 -25.25
C ASP A 382 -2.92 12.77 -24.52
N PRO A 383 -1.93 13.45 -23.90
CA PRO A 383 -2.16 14.69 -23.16
C PRO A 383 -2.87 15.78 -23.98
N ALA A 384 -2.68 15.79 -25.30
CA ALA A 384 -3.35 16.72 -26.21
C ALA A 384 -4.89 16.56 -26.22
N ASN A 385 -5.41 15.37 -25.88
CA ASN A 385 -6.83 15.08 -25.81
C ASN A 385 -7.45 15.34 -24.43
N ILE A 386 -6.66 15.79 -23.46
CA ILE A 386 -7.12 16.02 -22.09
C ILE A 386 -7.19 17.52 -21.84
N VAL A 387 -8.34 17.99 -21.38
CA VAL A 387 -8.55 19.38 -20.96
C VAL A 387 -9.11 19.42 -19.55
N ASN A 388 -8.59 20.31 -18.72
CA ASN A 388 -9.15 20.55 -17.40
C ASN A 388 -10.39 21.45 -17.49
N VAL A 389 -11.50 20.99 -16.91
CA VAL A 389 -12.78 21.73 -16.95
C VAL A 389 -13.36 21.87 -15.56
N LYS A 390 -13.47 23.13 -15.09
CA LYS A 390 -14.16 23.49 -13.85
C LYS A 390 -15.64 23.08 -13.93
N ALA A 391 -16.15 22.40 -12.90
CA ALA A 391 -17.54 21.93 -12.81
C ALA A 391 -17.99 21.02 -13.96
N HIS A 392 -17.09 20.19 -14.50
CA HIS A 392 -17.43 19.13 -15.44
C HIS A 392 -18.53 18.20 -14.90
N LYS A 393 -19.52 17.89 -15.75
CA LYS A 393 -20.63 17.00 -15.42
C LYS A 393 -20.84 15.96 -16.53
N GLY A 394 -20.13 14.84 -16.41
CA GLY A 394 -20.38 13.67 -17.24
C GLY A 394 -21.72 12.99 -16.94
N PRO A 395 -22.21 12.10 -17.81
CA PRO A 395 -21.80 11.92 -19.22
C PRO A 395 -22.35 13.02 -20.15
N HIS A 396 -21.75 13.22 -21.32
CA HIS A 396 -22.08 14.32 -22.25
C HIS A 396 -23.21 13.98 -23.22
N PRO A 397 -23.91 14.98 -23.81
CA PRO A 397 -24.94 14.73 -24.82
C PRO A 397 -24.32 14.31 -26.16
N GLN A 398 -25.12 13.64 -27.00
CA GLN A 398 -24.78 13.28 -28.38
C GLN A 398 -24.21 14.46 -29.17
N GLU A 399 -24.83 15.64 -28.99
CA GLU A 399 -24.41 16.87 -29.66
C GLU A 399 -22.96 17.25 -29.37
N TYR A 400 -22.49 17.06 -28.13
CA TYR A 400 -21.10 17.31 -27.78
C TYR A 400 -20.19 16.40 -28.61
N HIS A 401 -20.42 15.09 -28.56
CA HIS A 401 -19.57 14.12 -29.23
C HIS A 401 -19.58 14.29 -30.76
N GLN A 402 -20.74 14.58 -31.36
CA GLN A 402 -20.83 14.83 -32.80
C GLN A 402 -20.04 16.09 -33.22
N ARG A 403 -20.12 17.17 -32.43
CA ARG A 403 -19.37 18.41 -32.70
C ARG A 403 -17.86 18.20 -32.60
N ILE A 404 -17.39 17.45 -31.61
CA ILE A 404 -15.98 17.08 -31.50
C ILE A 404 -15.56 16.23 -32.70
N LEU A 405 -16.30 15.16 -33.02
CA LEU A 405 -15.94 14.22 -34.08
C LEU A 405 -15.87 14.92 -35.45
N ASN A 406 -16.85 15.78 -35.76
CA ASN A 406 -16.86 16.54 -37.01
C ASN A 406 -15.63 17.44 -37.15
N ARG A 407 -15.24 18.13 -36.07
CA ARG A 407 -14.08 19.04 -36.08
C ARG A 407 -12.75 18.29 -36.21
N LEU A 408 -12.57 17.20 -35.46
CA LEU A 408 -11.35 16.40 -35.54
C LEU A 408 -11.23 15.71 -36.91
N THR A 409 -12.35 15.24 -37.47
CA THR A 409 -12.39 14.64 -38.81
C THR A 409 -12.04 15.67 -39.89
N ALA A 410 -12.65 16.85 -39.86
CA ALA A 410 -12.36 17.92 -40.82
C ALA A 410 -10.91 18.42 -40.72
N ALA A 411 -10.37 18.55 -39.50
CA ALA A 411 -8.97 18.94 -39.30
C ALA A 411 -7.96 17.93 -39.86
N THR A 412 -8.35 16.66 -39.98
CA THR A 412 -7.50 15.57 -40.46
C THR A 412 -7.90 15.06 -41.85
N GLU A 413 -8.78 15.77 -42.58
CA GLU A 413 -9.30 15.32 -43.87
C GLU A 413 -8.25 15.39 -44.99
N ASP A 414 -7.53 16.51 -45.08
CA ASP A 414 -6.58 16.80 -46.17
C ASP A 414 -5.12 16.43 -45.85
N CYS A 415 -4.85 15.85 -44.68
CA CYS A 415 -3.49 15.49 -44.30
C CYS A 415 -2.97 14.31 -45.16
N ARG A 416 -1.74 14.43 -45.66
CA ARG A 416 -1.13 13.46 -46.59
C ARG A 416 -0.05 12.60 -45.95
N SER A 417 0.25 12.82 -44.67
CA SER A 417 1.21 12.03 -43.89
C SER A 417 0.83 12.01 -42.42
N MET A 418 1.24 10.97 -41.69
CA MET A 418 0.96 10.81 -40.26
C MET A 418 1.40 12.03 -39.44
N ARG A 419 2.60 12.57 -39.68
CA ARG A 419 3.09 13.80 -39.02
C ARG A 419 2.18 15.01 -39.28
N GLN A 420 1.74 15.18 -40.52
CA GLN A 420 0.81 16.27 -40.87
C GLN A 420 -0.55 16.08 -40.18
N CYS A 421 -1.05 14.85 -40.10
CA CYS A 421 -2.28 14.54 -39.37
C CYS A 421 -2.12 14.78 -37.87
N GLN A 422 -0.96 14.44 -37.28
CA GLN A 422 -0.64 14.70 -35.87
C GLN A 422 -0.59 16.18 -35.55
N GLU A 423 0.07 16.99 -36.39
CA GLU A 423 0.14 18.44 -36.24
C GLU A 423 -1.25 19.08 -36.33
N ALA A 424 -2.05 18.69 -37.34
CA ALA A 424 -3.40 19.22 -37.53
C ALA A 424 -4.36 18.80 -36.40
N LEU A 425 -4.30 17.53 -35.97
CA LEU A 425 -5.12 17.00 -34.89
C LEU A 425 -4.78 17.67 -33.56
N THR A 426 -3.49 17.81 -33.23
CA THR A 426 -3.02 18.49 -32.02
C THR A 426 -3.44 19.96 -32.01
N ALA A 427 -3.31 20.65 -33.15
CA ALA A 427 -3.73 22.04 -33.28
C ALA A 427 -5.25 22.21 -33.08
N GLU A 428 -6.06 21.29 -33.59
CA GLU A 428 -7.52 21.35 -33.41
C GLU A 428 -7.94 20.99 -31.99
N LEU A 429 -7.33 19.97 -31.38
CA LEU A 429 -7.53 19.62 -29.97
C LEU A 429 -7.19 20.80 -29.05
N LYS A 430 -6.13 21.57 -29.34
CA LYS A 430 -5.81 22.79 -28.60
C LYS A 430 -6.91 23.85 -28.70
N LYS A 431 -7.49 24.08 -29.88
CA LYS A 431 -8.63 25.01 -30.05
C LYS A 431 -9.86 24.52 -29.31
N LEU A 432 -10.14 23.22 -29.35
CA LEU A 432 -11.24 22.59 -28.62
C LEU A 432 -11.05 22.72 -27.11
N ALA A 433 -9.85 22.46 -26.60
CA ALA A 433 -9.50 22.64 -25.20
C ALA A 433 -9.76 24.09 -24.75
N THR A 434 -9.37 25.09 -25.53
CA THR A 434 -9.65 26.50 -25.23
C THR A 434 -11.15 26.76 -25.15
N GLN A 435 -11.94 26.27 -26.10
CA GLN A 435 -13.40 26.48 -26.07
C GLN A 435 -14.04 25.77 -24.88
N ILE A 436 -13.71 24.51 -24.63
CA ILE A 436 -14.27 23.72 -23.53
C ILE A 436 -13.91 24.32 -22.16
N SER A 437 -12.71 24.86 -21.99
CA SER A 437 -12.26 25.45 -20.73
C SER A 437 -12.74 26.88 -20.49
N THR A 438 -13.24 27.57 -21.52
CA THR A 438 -13.68 28.97 -21.43
C THR A 438 -15.18 29.06 -21.07
N PRO A 439 -15.55 29.63 -19.90
CA PRO A 439 -16.95 29.79 -19.52
C PRO A 439 -17.76 30.58 -20.55
N GLY A 440 -19.00 30.15 -20.79
CA GLY A 440 -19.94 30.81 -21.70
C GLY A 440 -19.86 30.36 -23.16
N THR A 441 -18.84 29.59 -23.57
CA THR A 441 -18.83 28.96 -24.90
C THR A 441 -19.86 27.83 -24.97
N GLU A 442 -20.32 27.51 -26.17
CA GLU A 442 -21.26 26.41 -26.40
C GLU A 442 -20.69 25.06 -25.93
N LEU A 443 -19.41 24.77 -26.20
CA LEU A 443 -18.79 23.53 -25.73
C LEU A 443 -18.63 23.49 -24.21
N HIS A 444 -18.32 24.61 -23.56
CA HIS A 444 -18.26 24.68 -22.10
C HIS A 444 -19.62 24.38 -21.47
N LYS A 445 -20.70 24.99 -21.98
CA LYS A 445 -22.07 24.75 -21.48
C LYS A 445 -22.48 23.28 -21.59
N LEU A 446 -22.09 22.61 -22.69
CA LEU A 446 -22.40 21.18 -22.89
C LEU A 446 -21.66 20.27 -21.90
N VAL A 447 -20.41 20.60 -21.52
CA VAL A 447 -19.63 19.77 -20.58
C VAL A 447 -19.90 20.08 -19.11
N THR A 448 -20.40 21.26 -18.77
CA THR A 448 -20.77 21.65 -17.38
C THR A 448 -22.28 21.55 -17.11
N ARG A 449 -23.10 21.31 -18.16
CA ARG A 449 -24.57 21.30 -18.14
C ARG A 449 -25.16 22.57 -17.53
N THR A 450 -24.67 23.71 -17.98
CA THR A 450 -25.18 25.04 -17.58
C THR A 450 -26.10 25.65 -18.65
N GLN A 451 -26.77 24.80 -19.44
CA GLN A 451 -27.84 25.23 -20.35
C GLN A 451 -29.18 25.29 -19.62
#